data_AF-A0A2V6CDI8-F1
#
_entry.id   AF-A0A2V6CDI8-F1
#
_cell.length_a   1.000
_cell.length_b   1.000
_cell.length_c   1.000
_cell.angle_alpha   90.00
_cell.angle_beta   90.00
_cell.angle_gamma   90.00
#
_symmetry.space_group_name_H-M   'P 1'
#
loop_
_entity.id
_entity.type
_entity.pdbx_description
1 polymer ?
#
loop_
_entity_poly.entity_id
_entity_poly.type
_entity_poly.pdbx_seq_one_letter_code
_entity_poly.pdbx_strand_id
1 'polypeptide(L)'
;MHSIDRYAEIRGQTARVRERTLLALPKIPNELELQARWFAGEFGREFQTLAGESVEIVQFGFWNREAGPDFQDAAIQITGGQVLRGPIEIDLLDRNWEVHGHAINPAFDDAILHVFLERSGV
;
A
#
# COMPACT_ATOMS: atom_id res chain seq x y z
N MET A 1 -33.59 17.00 12.84
CA MET A 1 -33.29 17.45 14.22
C MET A 1 -33.26 16.24 15.14
N HIS A 2 -32.16 15.47 15.20
CA HIS A 2 -31.94 14.32 16.11
C HIS A 2 -30.43 14.03 16.34
N SER A 3 -29.51 14.86 15.82
CA SER A 3 -28.09 14.52 15.72
C SER A 3 -27.20 15.12 16.82
N ILE A 4 -27.67 16.15 17.54
CA ILE A 4 -26.85 16.86 18.54
C ILE A 4 -26.88 16.12 19.89
N ASP A 5 -28.00 15.46 20.23
CA ASP A 5 -28.19 14.81 21.54
C ASP A 5 -27.38 13.53 21.72
N ARG A 6 -27.20 12.77 20.64
CA ARG A 6 -26.57 11.44 20.71
C ARG A 6 -25.07 11.48 21.05
N TYR A 7 -24.34 12.48 20.57
CA TYR A 7 -22.92 12.63 20.90
C TYR A 7 -22.71 13.22 22.30
N ALA A 8 -23.66 14.02 22.79
CA ALA A 8 -23.65 14.55 24.16
C ALA A 8 -23.82 13.44 25.22
N GLU A 9 -24.69 12.46 24.97
CA GLU A 9 -24.85 11.26 25.80
C GLU A 9 -23.57 10.40 25.85
N ILE A 10 -22.91 10.19 24.69
CA ILE A 10 -21.66 9.43 24.60
C ILE A 10 -20.53 10.06 25.44
N ARG A 11 -20.58 11.38 25.65
CA ARG A 11 -19.56 12.15 26.40
C ARG A 11 -19.70 12.04 27.92
N GLY A 12 -20.85 11.58 28.42
CA GLY A 12 -21.25 11.55 29.83
C GLY A 12 -20.63 10.47 30.73
N GLN A 13 -19.52 9.86 30.33
CA GLN A 13 -18.68 8.86 31.06
C GLN A 13 -18.93 7.36 30.80
N THR A 14 -20.02 6.92 30.17
CA THR A 14 -20.32 5.47 29.97
C THR A 14 -19.88 4.90 28.62
N ALA A 15 -19.54 5.73 27.64
CA ALA A 15 -19.26 5.29 26.27
C ALA A 15 -17.92 5.84 25.72
N ARG A 16 -16.87 5.89 26.54
CA ARG A 16 -15.51 6.28 26.11
C ARG A 16 -14.45 5.35 26.69
N VAL A 17 -13.65 4.75 25.82
CA VAL A 17 -12.48 3.93 26.18
C VAL A 17 -11.21 4.69 25.77
N ARG A 18 -10.21 4.70 26.66
CA ARG A 18 -8.86 5.19 26.38
C ARG A 18 -8.02 4.02 25.88
N GLU A 19 -7.42 4.18 24.69
CA GLU A 19 -6.47 3.21 24.13
C GLU A 19 -5.16 3.18 24.94
N ARG A 20 -4.60 1.99 25.12
CA ARG A 20 -3.23 1.79 25.58
C ARG A 20 -2.59 0.85 24.58
N THR A 21 -1.83 1.41 23.63
CA THR A 21 -1.05 0.59 22.71
C THR A 21 0.22 0.13 23.41
N LEU A 22 0.08 -0.97 24.15
CA LEU A 22 1.18 -1.87 24.51
C LEU A 22 1.60 -2.51 23.18
N LEU A 23 2.78 -2.23 22.66
CA LEU A 23 3.23 -2.87 21.43
C LEU A 23 3.01 -4.40 21.45
N ALA A 24 2.80 -4.93 20.25
CA ALA A 24 3.20 -6.25 19.74
C ALA A 24 2.12 -7.33 19.55
N LEU A 25 1.87 -7.65 18.28
CA LEU A 25 1.78 -9.03 17.76
C LEU A 25 2.51 -9.05 16.41
N PRO A 26 3.31 -10.08 16.08
CA PRO A 26 3.72 -10.32 14.71
C PRO A 26 2.46 -10.76 13.96
N LYS A 27 1.72 -9.79 13.46
CA LYS A 27 0.65 -10.02 12.51
C LYS A 27 1.30 -9.99 11.14
N ILE A 28 1.03 -10.99 10.32
CA ILE A 28 1.26 -10.83 8.88
C ILE A 28 0.41 -9.61 8.51
N PRO A 29 1.02 -8.52 8.02
CA PRO A 29 0.27 -7.34 7.64
C PRO A 29 -0.73 -7.75 6.55
N ASN A 30 -1.92 -7.15 6.54
CA ASN A 30 -2.75 -7.23 5.34
C ASN A 30 -2.23 -6.21 4.31
N GLU A 31 -2.72 -6.29 3.07
CA GLU A 31 -2.33 -5.37 1.98
C GLU A 31 -2.56 -3.91 2.39
N LEU A 32 -3.68 -3.62 3.06
CA LEU A 32 -3.97 -2.29 3.57
C LEU A 32 -2.89 -1.73 4.52
N GLU A 33 -2.37 -2.55 5.42
CA GLU A 33 -1.28 -2.16 6.32
C GLU A 33 0.03 -1.99 5.56
N LEU A 34 0.31 -2.87 4.59
CA LEU A 34 1.50 -2.76 3.73
C LEU A 34 1.48 -1.46 2.92
N GLN A 35 0.35 -1.14 2.30
CA GLN A 35 0.09 0.12 1.60
C GLN A 35 0.24 1.33 2.54
N ALA A 36 -0.30 1.26 3.76
CA ALA A 36 -0.19 2.36 4.73
C ALA A 36 1.28 2.64 5.12
N ARG A 37 2.06 1.58 5.35
CA ARG A 37 3.49 1.68 5.69
C ARG A 37 4.32 2.16 4.50
N TRP A 38 3.97 1.74 3.29
CA TRP A 38 4.55 2.25 2.04
C TRP A 38 4.27 3.74 1.88
N PHE A 39 3.02 4.16 2.05
CA PHE A 39 2.61 5.58 2.02
C PHE A 39 3.34 6.42 3.08
N ALA A 40 3.57 5.86 4.26
CA ALA A 40 4.34 6.49 5.32
C ALA A 40 5.87 6.52 5.05
N GLY A 41 6.34 5.84 4.00
CA GLY A 41 7.75 5.76 3.64
C GLY A 41 8.59 4.88 4.55
N GLU A 42 7.97 3.94 5.29
CA GLU A 42 8.66 3.11 6.30
C GLU A 42 9.73 2.18 5.69
N PHE A 43 9.60 1.81 4.41
CA PHE A 43 10.52 0.90 3.72
C PHE A 43 11.70 1.61 3.07
N GLY A 44 11.78 2.94 3.16
CA GLY A 44 12.78 3.73 2.45
C GLY A 44 12.45 3.87 0.96
N ARG A 45 13.45 4.27 0.17
CA ARG A 45 13.29 4.61 -1.26
C ARG A 45 14.17 3.77 -2.18
N GLU A 46 15.01 2.91 -1.64
CA GLU A 46 15.98 2.11 -2.38
C GLU A 46 15.59 0.63 -2.26
N PHE A 47 15.38 -0.01 -3.40
CA PHE A 47 14.94 -1.39 -3.51
C PHE A 47 15.76 -2.13 -4.57
N GLN A 48 15.56 -3.44 -4.66
CA GLN A 48 16.14 -4.26 -5.72
C GLN A 48 15.06 -5.14 -6.38
N THR A 49 15.12 -5.25 -7.70
CA THR A 49 14.27 -6.20 -8.44
C THR A 49 14.73 -7.64 -8.19
N LEU A 50 13.90 -8.61 -8.56
CA LEU A 50 14.28 -10.03 -8.51
C LEU A 50 15.43 -10.39 -9.45
N ALA A 51 15.72 -9.54 -10.45
CA ALA A 51 16.87 -9.67 -11.33
C ALA A 51 18.14 -9.00 -10.78
N GLY A 52 18.07 -8.36 -9.60
CA GLY A 52 19.20 -7.69 -8.95
C GLY A 52 19.44 -6.25 -9.41
N GLU A 53 18.50 -5.64 -10.14
CA GLU A 53 18.59 -4.25 -10.56
C GLU A 53 18.19 -3.32 -9.42
N SER A 54 18.91 -2.19 -9.27
CA SER A 54 18.56 -1.18 -8.26
C SER A 54 17.33 -0.39 -8.71
N VAL A 55 16.40 -0.15 -7.79
CA VAL A 55 15.22 0.68 -7.98
C VAL A 55 15.22 1.80 -6.96
N GLU A 56 15.12 3.05 -7.41
CA GLU A 56 14.92 4.22 -6.57
C GLU A 56 13.50 4.77 -6.74
N ILE A 57 12.79 5.00 -5.63
CA ILE A 57 11.49 5.69 -5.62
C ILE A 57 11.71 7.21 -5.63
N VAL A 58 11.62 7.79 -6.83
CA VAL A 58 11.69 9.25 -7.04
C VAL A 58 10.43 9.94 -6.48
N GLN A 59 9.26 9.34 -6.66
CA GLN A 59 7.98 9.80 -6.11
C GLN A 59 7.08 8.60 -5.83
N PHE A 60 6.55 8.50 -4.60
CA PHE A 60 5.65 7.41 -4.20
C PHE A 60 4.27 7.43 -4.87
N GLY A 61 3.90 8.57 -5.45
CA GLY A 61 2.58 8.77 -6.05
C GLY A 61 1.51 9.12 -5.01
N PHE A 62 0.25 8.97 -5.41
CA PHE A 62 -0.92 9.20 -4.57
C PHE A 62 -1.58 7.86 -4.23
N TRP A 63 -1.83 7.63 -2.95
CA TRP A 63 -2.53 6.42 -2.50
C TRP A 63 -3.98 6.41 -3.00
N ASN A 64 -4.29 5.49 -3.88
CA ASN A 64 -5.62 5.21 -4.39
C ASN A 64 -6.39 4.35 -3.39
N ARG A 65 -7.65 4.73 -3.12
CA ARG A 65 -8.57 3.97 -2.27
C ARG A 65 -9.80 3.47 -3.04
N GLU A 66 -9.77 3.67 -4.36
CA GLU A 66 -10.81 3.24 -5.30
C GLU A 66 -10.29 2.08 -6.14
N ALA A 67 -11.00 1.73 -7.22
CA ALA A 67 -10.57 0.70 -8.15
C ALA A 67 -9.29 1.09 -8.91
N GLY A 68 -8.54 0.10 -9.36
CA GLY A 68 -7.27 0.27 -10.05
C GLY A 68 -6.07 0.11 -9.11
N PRO A 69 -4.86 0.48 -9.56
CA PRO A 69 -3.66 0.26 -8.78
C PRO A 69 -3.63 1.05 -7.48
N ASP A 70 -2.92 0.52 -6.48
CA ASP A 70 -2.81 1.08 -5.14
C ASP A 70 -2.22 2.49 -5.10
N PHE A 71 -1.25 2.80 -5.98
CA PHE A 71 -0.64 4.13 -6.06
C PHE A 71 -0.64 4.63 -7.49
N GLN A 72 -1.10 5.86 -7.69
CA GLN A 72 -1.13 6.55 -9.00
C GLN A 72 -0.04 7.61 -9.08
N ASP A 73 0.39 7.97 -10.29
CA ASP A 73 1.39 9.03 -10.55
C ASP A 73 2.71 8.87 -9.76
N ALA A 74 3.14 7.63 -9.58
CA ALA A 74 4.46 7.34 -9.03
C ALA A 74 5.55 7.58 -10.07
N ALA A 75 6.79 7.73 -9.59
CA ALA A 75 7.98 7.81 -10.42
C ALA A 75 9.11 7.00 -9.80
N ILE A 76 9.75 6.15 -10.61
CA ILE A 76 10.87 5.31 -10.18
C ILE A 76 12.03 5.43 -11.17
N GLN A 77 13.23 5.10 -10.72
CA GLN A 77 14.41 4.98 -11.57
C GLN A 77 15.06 3.61 -11.38
N ILE A 78 15.31 2.90 -12.49
CA ILE A 78 15.97 1.58 -12.46
C ILE A 78 17.42 1.75 -12.93
N THR A 79 18.38 1.32 -12.11
CA THR A 79 19.82 1.31 -12.42
C THR A 79 20.35 2.66 -12.93
N GLY A 80 19.83 3.78 -12.39
CA GLY A 80 20.22 5.13 -12.83
C GLY A 80 19.82 5.50 -14.26
N GLY A 81 18.93 4.73 -14.89
CA GLY A 81 18.41 4.95 -16.24
C GLY A 81 17.34 6.06 -16.31
N GLN A 82 16.42 5.95 -17.27
CA GLN A 82 15.30 6.89 -17.38
C GLN A 82 14.34 6.77 -16.19
N VAL A 83 13.77 7.89 -15.75
CA VAL A 83 12.68 7.89 -14.78
C VAL A 83 11.40 7.39 -15.45
N LEU A 84 10.88 6.26 -14.96
CA LEU A 84 9.58 5.72 -15.34
C LEU A 84 8.50 6.40 -14.50
N ARG A 85 7.34 6.68 -15.12
CA ARG A 85 6.17 7.27 -14.45
C ARG A 85 4.95 6.41 -14.70
N GLY A 86 4.18 6.15 -13.67
CA GLY A 86 3.00 5.32 -13.75
C GLY A 86 2.58 4.78 -12.39
N PRO A 87 1.60 3.87 -12.35
CA PRO A 87 1.08 3.32 -11.11
C PRO A 87 2.01 2.27 -10.46
N ILE A 88 1.84 2.07 -9.16
CA ILE A 88 2.48 0.98 -8.39
C ILE A 88 1.37 0.15 -7.75
N GLU A 89 1.51 -1.18 -7.82
CA GLU A 89 0.63 -2.13 -7.14
C GLU A 89 1.35 -2.83 -5.99
N ILE A 90 0.64 -3.05 -4.88
CA ILE A 90 1.19 -3.68 -3.68
C ILE A 90 0.34 -4.89 -3.25
N ASP A 91 0.92 -6.07 -3.38
CA ASP A 91 0.30 -7.32 -2.97
C ASP A 91 1.03 -8.00 -1.80
N LEU A 92 0.39 -8.95 -1.12
CA LEU A 92 1.10 -9.80 -0.16
C LEU A 92 1.97 -10.85 -0.84
N LEU A 93 1.44 -11.48 -1.88
CA LEU A 93 2.10 -12.54 -2.63
C LEU A 93 2.29 -12.09 -4.07
N ASP A 94 3.41 -12.46 -4.69
CA ASP A 94 3.63 -12.23 -6.13
C ASP A 94 2.49 -12.75 -7.03
N ARG A 95 1.92 -13.92 -6.73
CA ARG A 95 0.82 -14.51 -7.51
C ARG A 95 -0.51 -13.77 -7.39
N ASN A 96 -0.63 -12.84 -6.43
CA ASN A 96 -1.87 -12.08 -6.28
C ASN A 96 -2.12 -11.20 -7.51
N TRP A 97 -1.07 -10.86 -8.26
CA TRP A 97 -1.18 -10.25 -9.57
C TRP A 97 -2.18 -10.97 -10.49
N GLU A 98 -2.04 -12.30 -10.62
CA GLU A 98 -2.95 -13.12 -11.42
C GLU A 98 -4.27 -13.41 -10.69
N VAL A 99 -4.21 -13.70 -9.38
CA VAL A 99 -5.40 -14.07 -8.59
C VAL A 99 -6.42 -12.92 -8.52
N HIS A 100 -5.97 -11.68 -8.43
CA HIS A 100 -6.80 -10.49 -8.47
C HIS A 100 -7.20 -10.08 -9.89
N GLY A 101 -6.63 -10.73 -10.92
CA GLY A 101 -6.94 -10.48 -12.32
C GLY A 101 -6.31 -9.21 -12.88
N HIS A 102 -5.25 -8.68 -12.26
CA HIS A 102 -4.54 -7.49 -12.73
C HIS A 102 -3.99 -7.69 -14.14
N ALA A 103 -3.49 -8.90 -14.45
CA ALA A 103 -2.96 -9.26 -15.77
C ALA A 103 -3.95 -9.11 -16.95
N ILE A 104 -5.25 -9.08 -16.71
CA ILE A 104 -6.29 -8.94 -17.76
C ILE A 104 -7.13 -7.68 -17.59
N ASN A 105 -6.79 -6.82 -16.63
CA ASN A 105 -7.51 -5.61 -16.33
C ASN A 105 -6.74 -4.39 -16.89
N PRO A 106 -7.28 -3.68 -17.90
CA PRO A 106 -6.59 -2.55 -18.53
C PRO A 106 -6.19 -1.42 -17.58
N ALA A 107 -6.78 -1.32 -16.39
CA ALA A 107 -6.37 -0.35 -15.38
C ALA A 107 -4.94 -0.56 -14.86
N PHE A 108 -4.33 -1.73 -15.12
CA PHE A 108 -3.01 -2.12 -14.65
C PHE A 108 -1.96 -2.17 -15.76
N ASP A 109 -2.34 -1.90 -17.02
CA ASP A 109 -1.45 -2.01 -18.19
C ASP A 109 -0.21 -1.10 -18.08
N ASP A 110 -0.37 0.06 -17.44
CA ASP A 110 0.68 1.06 -17.27
C ASP A 110 1.47 0.92 -15.95
N ALA A 111 1.19 -0.12 -15.14
CA ALA A 111 1.87 -0.32 -13.87
C ALA A 111 3.40 -0.44 -14.06
N ILE A 112 4.15 0.40 -13.36
CA ILE A 112 5.61 0.49 -13.50
C ILE A 112 6.37 -0.31 -12.43
N LEU A 113 5.68 -0.73 -11.37
CA LEU A 113 6.26 -1.54 -10.29
C LEU A 113 5.17 -2.36 -9.63
N HIS A 114 5.44 -3.63 -9.41
CA HIS A 114 4.66 -4.51 -8.54
C HIS A 114 5.54 -4.85 -7.33
N VAL A 115 5.08 -4.43 -6.14
CA VAL A 115 5.74 -4.68 -4.86
C VAL A 115 4.99 -5.79 -4.15
N PHE A 116 5.70 -6.82 -3.70
CA PHE A 116 5.10 -7.90 -2.94
C PHE A 116 5.99 -8.32 -1.77
N LEU A 117 5.38 -8.91 -0.73
CA LEU A 117 6.10 -9.29 0.49
C LEU A 117 6.71 -10.69 0.42
N GLU A 118 5.97 -11.66 -0.09
CA GLU A 118 6.39 -13.07 -0.10
C GLU A 118 6.27 -13.66 -1.51
N ARG A 119 7.27 -14.45 -1.91
CA ARG A 119 7.18 -15.25 -3.14
C ARG A 119 6.28 -16.44 -2.89
N SER A 120 5.36 -16.70 -3.80
CA SER A 120 4.57 -17.92 -3.77
C SER A 120 5.50 -19.12 -3.89
N GLY A 121 5.42 -20.04 -2.92
CA GLY A 121 6.15 -21.31 -3.01
C GLY A 121 5.70 -22.10 -4.24
N VAL A 122 6.68 -22.70 -4.94
CA VAL A 122 6.47 -23.69 -6.00
C VAL A 122 5.97 -25.00 -5.37
#